data_AF-A0A963BHU9-F1
#
_entry.id   AF-A0A963BHU9-F1
#
_cell.length_a   1.000
_cell.length_b   1.000
_cell.length_c   1.000
_cell.angle_alpha   90.00
_cell.angle_beta   90.00
_cell.angle_gamma   90.00
#
_symmetry.space_group_name_H-M   'P 1'
#
loop_
_entity.id
_entity.type
_entity.pdbx_description
1 polymer ?
#
loop_
_entity_poly.entity_id
_entity_poly.type
_entity_poly.pdbx_seq_one_letter_code
_entity_poly.pdbx_strand_id
1 'polypeptide(L)'
;MMKLCQVIVHATLALGVITLAQAESSNANLQYNASRWDPIHFKPAIDSASNEQCLTCHQEIIDRKVLERSPAGLLPEDALAWYQTLDTYEGEQDTFHRRHLMSDYAKEVMDLRCNTCHQGNDPREETANSSANGDTALTQRKHVDPTLCLMCHGQYDAQIMGVPPGDWRETGNLFNFDCLTCHAAIRTHRHQVNFLKPQAIEDAAQSRKDVCFGCHGGRAWYDIPFPYPRHAWPSAGPEIPDWAKNRPTESTARFLATPN
;
A
#
# COMPACT_ATOMS: atom_id res chain seq x y z
N MET A 1 15.81 71.02 -35.69
CA MET A 1 14.85 71.70 -36.57
C MET A 1 14.83 71.01 -37.93
N MET A 2 13.64 70.91 -38.51
CA MET A 2 13.28 70.52 -39.89
C MET A 2 13.20 69.03 -40.28
N LYS A 3 11.94 68.68 -40.59
CA LYS A 3 11.35 67.51 -41.24
C LYS A 3 11.60 67.54 -42.76
N LEU A 4 11.54 66.39 -43.41
CA LEU A 4 10.84 66.11 -44.70
C LEU A 4 10.80 64.57 -44.83
N CYS A 5 9.69 63.87 -44.59
CA CYS A 5 8.48 63.70 -45.42
C CYS A 5 8.73 62.97 -46.76
N GLN A 6 8.50 61.64 -46.78
CA GLN A 6 7.81 61.00 -47.90
C GLN A 6 7.17 59.67 -47.46
N VAL A 7 5.86 59.60 -47.66
CA VAL A 7 4.93 58.47 -47.52
C VAL A 7 4.93 57.73 -48.88
N ILE A 8 4.76 56.41 -49.05
CA ILE A 8 3.56 55.54 -49.13
C ILE A 8 4.17 54.21 -49.71
N VAL A 9 3.93 52.96 -49.29
CA VAL A 9 2.77 52.09 -49.60
C VAL A 9 2.92 50.75 -48.85
N HIS A 10 1.93 50.48 -47.99
CA HIS A 10 1.25 49.22 -47.67
C HIS A 10 1.91 47.86 -48.01
N ALA A 11 2.24 47.10 -46.97
CA ALA A 11 1.99 45.66 -46.93
C ALA A 11 1.63 45.26 -45.49
N THR A 12 0.34 45.26 -45.19
CA THR A 12 -0.28 44.64 -44.02
C THR A 12 -0.01 43.14 -44.03
N LEU A 13 0.84 42.65 -43.12
CA LEU A 13 0.82 41.25 -42.70
C LEU A 13 0.33 41.22 -41.25
N ALA A 14 -0.97 40.96 -41.09
CA ALA A 14 -1.56 40.61 -39.81
C ALA A 14 -1.01 39.24 -39.39
N LEU A 15 0.02 39.22 -38.55
CA LEU A 15 0.36 38.01 -37.81
C LEU A 15 -0.68 37.83 -36.72
N GLY A 16 -1.60 36.90 -36.98
CA GLY A 16 -2.63 36.48 -36.05
C GLY A 16 -2.02 36.09 -34.72
N VAL A 17 -2.59 36.67 -33.67
CA VAL A 17 -2.47 36.21 -32.29
C VAL A 17 -2.91 34.74 -32.29
N ILE A 18 -1.95 33.82 -32.24
CA ILE A 18 -2.23 32.42 -31.89
C ILE A 18 -2.60 32.46 -30.41
N THR A 19 -3.88 32.65 -30.13
CA THR A 19 -4.46 32.21 -28.86
C THR A 19 -4.22 30.71 -28.81
N LEU A 20 -3.18 30.31 -28.08
CA LEU A 20 -3.08 28.98 -27.49
C LEU A 20 -4.34 28.81 -26.67
N ALA A 21 -5.35 28.18 -27.26
CA ALA A 21 -6.44 27.61 -26.52
C ALA A 21 -5.79 26.64 -25.54
N GLN A 22 -5.69 27.06 -24.27
CA GLN A 22 -5.49 26.14 -23.18
C GLN A 22 -6.60 25.10 -23.36
N ALA A 23 -6.21 23.87 -23.65
CA ALA A 23 -7.09 22.73 -23.50
C ALA A 23 -7.41 22.67 -22.00
N GLU A 24 -8.46 23.39 -21.59
CA GLU A 24 -9.12 23.15 -20.33
C GLU A 24 -9.45 21.66 -20.33
N SER A 25 -8.82 20.91 -19.42
CA SER A 25 -9.15 19.53 -19.18
C SER A 25 -10.62 19.49 -18.75
N SER A 26 -11.51 19.22 -19.69
CA SER A 26 -12.91 18.94 -19.41
C SER A 26 -12.99 17.58 -18.71
N ASN A 27 -12.59 17.54 -17.45
CA ASN A 27 -12.73 16.38 -16.57
C ASN A 27 -14.16 16.31 -16.02
N ALA A 28 -15.12 16.56 -16.90
CA ALA A 28 -16.55 16.52 -16.65
C ALA A 28 -17.15 15.59 -17.71
N ASN A 29 -17.44 14.35 -17.29
CA ASN A 29 -17.98 13.25 -18.09
C ASN A 29 -17.00 12.47 -18.99
N LEU A 30 -15.92 11.92 -18.43
CA LEU A 30 -15.64 10.54 -18.83
C LEU A 30 -16.80 9.70 -18.26
N GLN A 31 -17.64 9.17 -19.15
CA GLN A 31 -18.71 8.26 -18.72
C GLN A 31 -18.04 7.10 -17.99
N TYR A 32 -18.54 6.72 -16.82
CA TYR A 32 -18.00 5.62 -15.99
C TYR A 32 -17.59 4.38 -16.81
N ASN A 33 -18.45 4.02 -17.78
CA ASN A 33 -18.23 2.89 -18.68
C ASN A 33 -17.06 3.04 -19.65
N ALA A 34 -16.66 4.25 -20.01
CA ALA A 34 -15.45 4.52 -20.80
C ALA A 34 -14.21 4.57 -19.89
N SER A 35 -14.30 5.19 -18.72
CA SER A 35 -13.17 5.34 -17.78
C SER A 35 -12.60 4.01 -17.31
N ARG A 36 -13.43 2.98 -17.12
CA ARG A 36 -12.95 1.62 -16.77
C ARG A 36 -11.99 1.01 -17.80
N TRP A 37 -11.98 1.53 -19.02
CA TRP A 37 -11.10 1.09 -20.11
C TRP A 37 -9.89 2.00 -20.30
N ASP A 38 -9.70 3.00 -19.45
CA ASP A 38 -8.51 3.85 -19.50
C ASP A 38 -7.24 2.99 -19.34
N PRO A 39 -6.20 3.18 -20.19
CA PRO A 39 -4.97 2.40 -20.13
C PRO A 39 -4.32 2.31 -18.74
N ILE A 40 -4.53 3.29 -17.85
CA ILE A 40 -3.99 3.28 -16.49
C ILE A 40 -4.45 2.07 -15.66
N HIS A 41 -5.59 1.46 -15.97
CA HIS A 41 -6.11 0.29 -15.26
C HIS A 41 -5.47 -1.03 -15.69
N PHE A 42 -4.59 -1.01 -16.69
CA PHE A 42 -4.02 -2.21 -17.29
C PHE A 42 -2.51 -2.24 -17.12
N LYS A 43 -1.94 -3.45 -17.09
CA LYS A 43 -0.49 -3.64 -17.20
C LYS A 43 -0.02 -3.31 -18.63
N PRO A 44 1.15 -2.66 -18.79
CA PRO A 44 2.11 -2.31 -17.74
C PRO A 44 1.85 -0.95 -17.06
N ALA A 45 0.91 -0.12 -17.54
CA ALA A 45 0.74 1.25 -17.07
C ALA A 45 0.48 1.36 -15.56
N ILE A 46 -0.40 0.51 -15.02
CA ILE A 46 -0.74 0.48 -13.58
C ILE A 46 0.47 0.22 -12.68
N ASP A 47 1.46 -0.56 -13.14
CA ASP A 47 2.65 -0.91 -12.34
C ASP A 47 3.54 0.31 -12.06
N SER A 48 3.42 1.36 -12.86
CA SER A 48 4.16 2.62 -12.71
C SER A 48 3.29 3.81 -12.30
N ALA A 49 1.97 3.61 -12.13
CA ALA A 49 1.05 4.67 -11.77
C ALA A 49 1.38 5.25 -10.38
N SER A 50 1.45 6.57 -10.31
CA SER A 50 1.59 7.32 -9.06
C SER A 50 0.27 7.43 -8.31
N ASN A 51 0.34 7.68 -6.99
CA ASN A 51 -0.86 7.93 -6.19
C ASN A 51 -1.64 9.13 -6.74
N GLU A 52 -0.94 10.18 -7.18
CA GLU A 52 -1.53 11.40 -7.73
C GLU A 52 -2.36 11.13 -8.99
N GLN A 53 -1.87 10.25 -9.87
CA GLN A 53 -2.61 9.83 -11.07
C GLN A 53 -3.86 9.05 -10.71
N CYS A 54 -3.76 8.11 -9.76
CA CYS A 54 -4.92 7.34 -9.30
C CYS A 54 -5.97 8.25 -8.62
N LEU A 55 -5.52 9.14 -7.74
CA LEU A 55 -6.38 10.00 -6.92
C LEU A 55 -7.03 11.13 -7.73
N THR A 56 -6.57 11.43 -8.94
CA THR A 56 -7.25 12.37 -9.85
C THR A 56 -8.71 11.96 -10.11
N CYS A 57 -8.97 10.65 -10.20
CA CYS A 57 -10.32 10.10 -10.39
C CYS A 57 -10.89 9.44 -9.13
N HIS A 58 -10.01 8.97 -8.23
CA HIS A 58 -10.38 8.20 -7.03
C HIS A 58 -10.23 8.96 -5.72
N GLN A 59 -10.27 10.29 -5.75
CA GLN A 59 -10.11 11.13 -4.56
C GLN A 59 -11.09 10.74 -3.43
N GLU A 60 -12.26 10.21 -3.77
CA GLU A 60 -13.29 9.78 -2.80
C GLU A 60 -12.78 8.78 -1.78
N ILE A 61 -11.78 7.95 -2.13
CA ILE A 61 -11.28 6.90 -1.25
C ILE A 61 -10.49 7.46 -0.06
N ILE A 62 -9.88 8.63 -0.21
CA ILE A 62 -9.17 9.32 0.87
C ILE A 62 -9.99 10.46 1.49
N ASP A 63 -10.94 11.03 0.76
CA ASP A 63 -11.82 12.08 1.29
C ASP A 63 -12.92 11.51 2.19
N ARG A 64 -13.43 10.31 1.87
CA ARG A 64 -14.50 9.69 2.64
C ARG A 64 -14.02 9.31 4.05
N LYS A 65 -14.69 9.88 5.05
CA LYS A 65 -14.54 9.54 6.47
C LYS A 65 -15.68 8.66 6.97
N VAL A 66 -15.52 8.12 8.18
CA VAL A 66 -16.61 7.51 8.93
C VAL A 66 -17.69 8.56 9.24
N LEU A 67 -18.93 8.12 9.46
CA LEU A 67 -20.01 9.03 9.87
C LEU A 67 -19.76 9.52 11.29
N GLU A 68 -20.17 10.75 11.60
CA GLU A 68 -20.16 11.29 12.97
C GLU A 68 -21.03 10.45 13.93
N ARG A 69 -22.02 9.74 13.39
CA ARG A 69 -22.89 8.85 14.15
C ARG A 69 -23.35 7.69 13.27
N SER A 70 -23.39 6.49 13.83
CA SER A 70 -23.97 5.34 13.14
C SER A 70 -25.49 5.50 12.94
N PRO A 71 -26.12 4.74 12.03
CA PRO A 71 -27.58 4.73 11.92
C PRO A 71 -28.31 4.35 13.22
N ALA A 72 -27.63 3.63 14.13
CA ALA A 72 -28.15 3.26 15.45
C ALA A 72 -27.88 4.30 16.54
N GLY A 73 -27.24 5.42 16.20
CA GLY A 73 -27.00 6.52 17.14
C GLY A 73 -25.65 6.46 17.88
N LEU A 74 -24.79 5.48 17.60
CA LEU A 74 -23.49 5.33 18.28
C LEU A 74 -22.44 6.29 17.71
N LEU A 75 -21.60 6.85 18.60
CA LEU A 75 -20.45 7.64 18.20
C LEU A 75 -19.29 6.70 17.76
N PRO A 76 -18.41 7.13 16.84
CA PRO A 76 -17.27 6.33 16.40
C PRO A 76 -16.33 5.92 17.54
N GLU A 77 -16.08 6.80 18.51
CA GLU A 77 -15.24 6.55 19.67
C GLU A 77 -15.80 5.48 20.62
N ASP A 78 -17.12 5.26 20.60
CA ASP A 78 -17.79 4.23 21.39
C ASP A 78 -17.71 2.84 20.71
N ALA A 79 -17.27 2.79 19.45
CA ALA A 79 -17.22 1.58 18.63
C ALA A 79 -15.77 1.13 18.41
N LEU A 80 -15.14 0.57 19.45
CA LEU A 80 -13.80 -0.01 19.35
C LEU A 80 -13.85 -1.52 19.10
N ALA A 81 -13.13 -1.96 18.07
CA ALA A 81 -12.82 -3.38 17.92
C ALA A 81 -11.74 -3.80 18.92
N TRP A 82 -11.76 -5.06 19.34
CA TRP A 82 -10.86 -5.59 20.38
C TRP A 82 -9.36 -5.41 20.09
N TYR A 83 -8.97 -5.30 18.82
CA TYR A 83 -7.58 -5.10 18.38
C TYR A 83 -7.16 -3.62 18.34
N GLN A 84 -8.10 -2.69 18.43
CA GLN A 84 -7.82 -1.25 18.43
C GLN A 84 -7.34 -0.74 19.80
N THR A 85 -7.01 -1.64 20.72
CA THR A 85 -6.43 -1.34 22.03
C THR A 85 -4.91 -1.20 21.99
N LEU A 86 -4.27 -1.50 20.85
CA LEU A 86 -2.83 -1.34 20.66
C LEU A 86 -2.50 0.09 20.24
N ASP A 87 -1.36 0.62 20.68
CA ASP A 87 -0.86 1.96 20.30
C ASP A 87 -0.78 2.14 18.77
N THR A 88 -0.56 1.06 18.03
CA THR A 88 -0.54 1.10 16.55
C THR A 88 -1.89 1.47 15.90
N TYR A 89 -2.97 1.48 16.67
CA TYR A 89 -4.32 1.84 16.25
C TYR A 89 -4.82 3.15 16.88
N GLU A 90 -3.96 3.86 17.60
CA GLU A 90 -4.31 5.16 18.19
C GLU A 90 -4.84 6.14 17.13
N GLY A 91 -5.82 6.94 17.53
CA GLY A 91 -6.48 7.94 16.70
C GLY A 91 -7.94 7.63 16.39
N GLU A 92 -8.54 8.47 15.56
CA GLU A 92 -9.96 8.36 15.20
C GLU A 92 -10.27 7.07 14.42
N GLN A 93 -11.54 6.66 14.42
CA GLN A 93 -12.02 5.68 13.47
C GLN A 93 -11.90 6.21 12.05
N ASP A 94 -11.36 5.39 11.15
CA ASP A 94 -11.05 5.81 9.79
C ASP A 94 -11.48 4.72 8.80
N THR A 95 -11.68 5.13 7.55
CA THR A 95 -11.97 4.18 6.46
C THR A 95 -10.73 3.38 6.09
N PHE A 96 -10.92 2.25 5.39
CA PHE A 96 -9.84 1.33 5.03
C PHE A 96 -8.64 2.05 4.37
N HIS A 97 -8.87 2.81 3.29
CA HIS A 97 -7.77 3.49 2.59
C HIS A 97 -7.11 4.56 3.46
N ARG A 98 -7.91 5.33 4.21
CA ARG A 98 -7.37 6.34 5.12
C ARG A 98 -6.49 5.73 6.22
N ARG A 99 -6.89 4.59 6.80
CA ARG A 99 -6.08 3.89 7.80
C ARG A 99 -4.72 3.47 7.23
N HIS A 100 -4.65 3.04 5.97
CA HIS A 100 -3.43 2.53 5.35
C HIS A 100 -2.58 3.59 4.63
N LEU A 101 -3.13 4.75 4.29
CA LEU A 101 -2.42 5.79 3.53
C LEU A 101 -2.33 7.13 4.27
N MET A 102 -3.30 7.44 5.12
CA MET A 102 -3.51 8.79 5.64
C MET A 102 -3.28 8.93 7.14
N SER A 103 -3.40 7.84 7.91
CA SER A 103 -3.12 7.84 9.34
C SER A 103 -1.66 8.20 9.62
N ASP A 104 -1.41 8.85 10.75
CA ASP A 104 -0.05 9.28 11.11
C ASP A 104 0.89 8.08 11.24
N TYR A 105 0.43 7.00 11.86
CA TYR A 105 1.20 5.76 11.96
C TYR A 105 1.49 5.14 10.58
N ALA A 106 0.51 5.08 9.67
CA ALA A 106 0.78 4.56 8.32
C ALA A 106 1.81 5.43 7.58
N LYS A 107 1.71 6.76 7.68
CA LYS A 107 2.71 7.66 7.08
C LYS A 107 4.09 7.52 7.71
N GLU A 108 4.17 7.18 8.98
CA GLU A 108 5.42 6.95 9.69
C GLU A 108 6.11 5.68 9.19
N VAL A 109 5.41 4.54 9.18
CA VAL A 109 6.03 3.21 9.00
C VAL A 109 5.82 2.57 7.62
N MET A 110 4.86 3.05 6.82
CA MET A 110 4.51 2.47 5.52
C MET A 110 4.86 3.42 4.36
N ASP A 111 5.09 2.85 3.18
CA ASP A 111 5.19 3.55 1.89
C ASP A 111 4.19 2.95 0.89
N LEU A 112 2.97 2.66 1.36
CA LEU A 112 1.92 2.05 0.55
C LEU A 112 1.49 3.00 -0.59
N ARG A 113 1.30 2.41 -1.77
CA ARG A 113 0.80 3.10 -2.97
C ARG A 113 -0.48 2.43 -3.45
N CYS A 114 -1.27 3.14 -4.25
CA CYS A 114 -2.47 2.59 -4.88
C CYS A 114 -2.15 1.27 -5.61
N ASN A 115 -1.05 1.23 -6.36
CA ASN A 115 -0.63 0.06 -7.10
C ASN A 115 0.14 -1.01 -6.28
N THR A 116 0.37 -0.77 -4.98
CA THR A 116 0.77 -1.86 -4.08
C THR A 116 -0.35 -2.91 -4.04
N CYS A 117 -1.59 -2.44 -3.85
CA CYS A 117 -2.81 -3.25 -3.80
C CYS A 117 -3.42 -3.53 -5.17
N HIS A 118 -3.54 -2.50 -6.00
CA HIS A 118 -4.22 -2.59 -7.28
C HIS A 118 -3.24 -2.91 -8.41
N GLN A 119 -3.35 -4.08 -9.02
CA GLN A 119 -2.48 -4.49 -10.13
C GLN A 119 -3.14 -4.35 -11.51
N GLY A 120 -4.27 -3.66 -11.54
CA GLY A 120 -5.14 -3.63 -12.70
C GLY A 120 -5.93 -4.93 -12.87
N ASN A 121 -6.93 -4.88 -13.73
CA ASN A 121 -7.59 -6.06 -14.28
C ASN A 121 -8.13 -5.72 -15.67
N ASP A 122 -8.35 -6.74 -16.51
CA ASP A 122 -9.22 -6.53 -17.67
C ASP A 122 -10.67 -6.78 -17.21
N PRO A 123 -11.57 -5.80 -17.32
CA PRO A 123 -12.97 -5.99 -16.98
C PRO A 123 -13.71 -7.03 -17.87
N ARG A 124 -13.11 -7.57 -18.93
CA ARG A 124 -13.58 -8.76 -19.68
C ARG A 124 -13.17 -10.07 -19.01
N GLU A 125 -12.11 -10.05 -18.21
CA GLU A 125 -11.45 -11.23 -17.64
C GLU A 125 -11.49 -11.18 -16.10
N GLU A 126 -12.67 -10.95 -15.54
CA GLU A 126 -12.88 -10.92 -14.08
C GLU A 126 -12.84 -12.32 -13.44
N THR A 127 -12.77 -13.39 -14.24
CA THR A 127 -12.65 -14.78 -13.79
C THR A 127 -11.65 -15.54 -14.66
N ALA A 128 -10.83 -16.39 -14.04
CA ALA A 128 -9.88 -17.24 -14.73
C ALA A 128 -10.62 -18.25 -15.63
N ASN A 129 -10.05 -18.54 -16.80
CA ASN A 129 -10.67 -19.43 -17.80
C ASN A 129 -12.08 -19.00 -18.25
N SER A 130 -12.39 -17.70 -18.24
CA SER A 130 -13.69 -17.16 -18.70
C SER A 130 -13.98 -17.41 -20.19
N SER A 131 -12.95 -17.77 -20.96
CA SER A 131 -13.02 -18.10 -22.37
C SER A 131 -12.02 -19.20 -22.73
N ALA A 132 -12.13 -19.76 -23.93
CA ALA A 132 -11.25 -20.85 -24.41
C ALA A 132 -9.76 -20.44 -24.48
N ASN A 133 -9.47 -19.14 -24.51
CA ASN A 133 -8.14 -18.55 -24.50
C ASN A 133 -7.90 -17.65 -23.28
N GLY A 134 -8.78 -17.71 -22.27
CA GLY A 134 -8.68 -16.89 -21.07
C GLY A 134 -7.47 -17.28 -20.23
N ASP A 135 -6.85 -16.30 -19.59
CA ASP A 135 -5.69 -16.55 -18.74
C ASP A 135 -6.09 -17.38 -17.50
N THR A 136 -5.37 -18.49 -17.31
CA THR A 136 -5.58 -19.46 -16.22
C THR A 136 -5.00 -18.95 -14.90
N ALA A 137 -4.06 -18.00 -14.96
CA ALA A 137 -3.35 -17.43 -13.81
C ALA A 137 -4.06 -16.20 -13.21
N LEU A 138 -5.19 -15.76 -13.79
CA LEU A 138 -5.94 -14.62 -13.28
C LEU A 138 -6.44 -14.86 -11.86
N THR A 139 -6.10 -13.92 -10.97
CA THR A 139 -6.64 -13.92 -9.61
C THR A 139 -8.07 -13.39 -9.64
N GLN A 140 -9.05 -14.29 -9.41
CA GLN A 140 -10.49 -13.98 -9.48
C GLN A 140 -10.94 -13.02 -8.37
N ARG A 141 -10.71 -11.72 -8.56
CA ARG A 141 -11.01 -10.70 -7.56
C ARG A 141 -11.30 -9.36 -8.23
N LYS A 142 -12.03 -8.50 -7.52
CA LYS A 142 -12.26 -7.09 -7.89
C LYS A 142 -10.97 -6.28 -7.75
N HIS A 143 -10.02 -6.45 -8.68
CA HIS A 143 -8.81 -5.64 -8.89
C HIS A 143 -7.66 -5.79 -7.87
N VAL A 144 -7.82 -6.60 -6.81
CA VAL A 144 -6.81 -6.81 -5.74
C VAL A 144 -6.63 -8.29 -5.45
N ASP A 145 -5.39 -8.77 -5.41
CA ASP A 145 -5.04 -10.10 -4.90
C ASP A 145 -5.00 -10.08 -3.35
N PRO A 146 -5.86 -10.83 -2.65
CA PRO A 146 -5.88 -10.87 -1.19
C PRO A 146 -4.63 -11.47 -0.57
N THR A 147 -3.77 -12.17 -1.33
CA THR A 147 -2.49 -12.64 -0.77
C THR A 147 -1.62 -11.48 -0.29
N LEU A 148 -1.78 -10.29 -0.87
CA LEU A 148 -1.15 -9.07 -0.38
C LEU A 148 -1.59 -8.72 1.04
N CYS A 149 -2.88 -8.89 1.36
CA CYS A 149 -3.38 -8.60 2.70
C CYS A 149 -2.70 -9.49 3.75
N LEU A 150 -2.39 -10.74 3.39
CA LEU A 150 -1.68 -11.67 4.27
C LEU A 150 -0.26 -11.18 4.61
N MET A 151 0.37 -10.36 3.76
CA MET A 151 1.67 -9.74 4.03
C MET A 151 1.66 -8.71 5.17
N CYS A 152 0.50 -8.40 5.74
CA CYS A 152 0.35 -7.52 6.90
C CYS A 152 -0.61 -8.08 7.95
N HIS A 153 -1.58 -8.89 7.52
CA HIS A 153 -2.67 -9.41 8.35
C HIS A 153 -2.67 -10.94 8.48
N GLY A 154 -1.66 -11.62 7.94
CA GLY A 154 -1.48 -13.05 8.12
C GLY A 154 -1.11 -13.36 9.58
N GLN A 155 -1.43 -14.58 10.00
CA GLN A 155 -1.16 -15.01 11.37
C GLN A 155 0.35 -14.98 11.69
N TYR A 156 0.67 -14.47 12.89
CA TYR A 156 2.00 -14.54 13.49
C TYR A 156 2.43 -15.99 13.69
N ASP A 157 3.46 -16.46 12.98
CA ASP A 157 4.00 -17.81 13.18
C ASP A 157 5.01 -17.85 14.34
N ALA A 158 4.51 -17.66 15.56
CA ALA A 158 5.27 -17.61 16.81
C ALA A 158 6.19 -18.82 17.02
N GLN A 159 5.73 -20.00 16.61
CA GLN A 159 6.41 -21.28 16.82
C GLN A 159 7.74 -21.35 16.07
N ILE A 160 7.79 -20.82 14.84
CA ILE A 160 9.04 -20.76 14.06
C ILE A 160 10.10 -19.87 14.71
N MET A 161 9.68 -18.91 15.54
CA MET A 161 10.58 -18.04 16.30
C MET A 161 10.96 -18.60 17.69
N GLY A 162 10.48 -19.79 18.04
CA GLY A 162 10.73 -20.39 19.36
C GLY A 162 9.97 -19.68 20.48
N VAL A 163 8.96 -18.86 20.16
CA VAL A 163 8.06 -18.28 21.14
C VAL A 163 7.10 -19.38 21.62
N PRO A 164 6.87 -19.53 22.94
CA PRO A 164 5.91 -20.49 23.46
C PRO A 164 4.53 -20.36 22.81
N PRO A 165 3.81 -21.47 22.58
CA PRO A 165 2.47 -21.40 22.03
C PRO A 165 1.54 -20.64 22.98
N GLY A 166 0.60 -19.86 22.41
CA GLY A 166 -0.36 -19.06 23.16
C GLY A 166 -0.54 -17.67 22.56
N ASP A 167 -1.44 -16.89 23.14
CA ASP A 167 -1.65 -15.51 22.73
C ASP A 167 -0.46 -14.64 23.18
N TRP A 168 0.00 -13.70 22.36
CA TRP A 168 1.09 -12.79 22.76
C TRP A 168 0.73 -11.93 23.97
N ARG A 169 -0.56 -11.62 24.16
CA ARG A 169 -1.07 -10.91 25.35
C ARG A 169 -0.85 -11.72 26.63
N GLU A 170 -0.66 -13.03 26.51
CA GLU A 170 -0.37 -13.93 27.63
C GLU A 170 1.13 -14.26 27.72
N THR A 171 1.75 -14.61 26.59
CA THR A 171 3.14 -15.10 26.52
C THR A 171 4.18 -13.99 26.44
N GLY A 172 3.79 -12.78 26.00
CA GLY A 172 4.68 -11.64 25.78
C GLY A 172 5.37 -11.14 27.06
N ASN A 173 4.79 -11.37 28.24
CA ASN A 173 5.41 -11.00 29.52
C ASN A 173 6.78 -11.70 29.73
N LEU A 174 6.96 -12.91 29.20
CA LEU A 174 8.26 -13.63 29.23
C LEU A 174 9.37 -12.85 28.52
N PHE A 175 9.01 -11.93 27.63
CA PHE A 175 9.89 -11.10 26.82
C PHE A 175 9.69 -9.60 27.10
N ASN A 176 9.10 -9.23 28.24
CA ASN A 176 8.79 -7.84 28.60
C ASN A 176 7.94 -7.09 27.53
N PHE A 177 7.12 -7.85 26.81
CA PHE A 177 6.33 -7.43 25.64
C PHE A 177 7.16 -6.77 24.53
N ASP A 178 8.46 -7.05 24.47
CA ASP A 178 9.39 -6.36 23.59
C ASP A 178 10.07 -7.35 22.64
N CYS A 179 9.71 -7.28 21.36
CA CYS A 179 10.28 -8.13 20.32
C CYS A 179 11.77 -7.82 20.05
N LEU A 180 12.25 -6.63 20.41
CA LEU A 180 13.67 -6.26 20.28
C LEU A 180 14.57 -7.01 21.25
N THR A 181 14.01 -7.64 22.31
CA THR A 181 14.73 -8.58 23.19
C THR A 181 15.52 -9.62 22.39
N CYS A 182 14.97 -10.08 21.26
CA CYS A 182 15.64 -10.99 20.34
C CYS A 182 16.08 -10.28 19.05
N HIS A 183 15.17 -9.53 18.41
CA HIS A 183 15.39 -9.04 17.06
C HIS A 183 16.53 -8.03 16.91
N ALA A 184 16.94 -7.35 17.99
CA ALA A 184 18.11 -6.46 17.96
C ALA A 184 19.42 -7.21 17.59
N ALA A 185 19.51 -8.52 17.86
CA ALA A 185 20.74 -9.30 17.67
C ALA A 185 20.69 -10.31 16.51
N ILE A 186 19.53 -10.92 16.21
CA ILE A 186 19.46 -12.11 15.33
C ILE A 186 18.83 -11.87 13.95
N ARG A 187 18.19 -10.72 13.71
CA ARG A 187 17.52 -10.44 12.42
C ARG A 187 17.67 -8.98 12.01
N THR A 188 18.88 -8.43 12.02
CA THR A 188 19.14 -6.98 11.95
C THR A 188 18.73 -6.27 10.66
N HIS A 189 18.47 -7.00 9.57
CA HIS A 189 18.03 -6.44 8.30
C HIS A 189 16.61 -6.91 7.99
N ARG A 190 15.61 -6.07 8.30
CA ARG A 190 14.18 -6.37 8.17
C ARG A 190 13.50 -5.39 7.21
N HIS A 191 12.29 -5.75 6.81
CA HIS A 191 11.36 -4.86 6.10
C HIS A 191 11.93 -4.21 4.82
N GLN A 192 12.87 -4.89 4.15
CA GLN A 192 13.54 -4.41 2.92
C GLN A 192 12.64 -4.57 1.69
N VAL A 193 11.50 -3.88 1.73
CA VAL A 193 10.48 -3.87 0.69
C VAL A 193 10.08 -2.43 0.37
N ASN A 194 9.62 -2.18 -0.84
CA ASN A 194 9.31 -0.82 -1.31
C ASN A 194 8.00 -0.23 -0.77
N PHE A 195 7.23 -0.97 0.03
CA PHE A 195 5.98 -0.51 0.61
C PHE A 195 6.04 -0.32 2.13
N LEU A 196 7.22 -0.48 2.73
CA LEU A 196 7.49 -0.21 4.15
C LEU A 196 8.69 0.73 4.28
N LYS A 197 8.79 1.41 5.41
CA LYS A 197 9.92 2.27 5.75
C LYS A 197 10.78 1.57 6.81
N PRO A 198 11.75 0.71 6.42
CA PRO A 198 12.49 -0.11 7.38
C PRO A 198 13.11 0.70 8.52
N GLN A 199 13.82 1.79 8.22
CA GLN A 199 14.45 2.61 9.26
C GLN A 199 13.42 3.21 10.23
N ALA A 200 12.32 3.75 9.71
CA ALA A 200 11.27 4.34 10.55
C ALA A 200 10.61 3.30 11.46
N ILE A 201 10.42 2.06 10.98
CA ILE A 201 9.93 0.94 11.80
C ILE A 201 10.90 0.64 12.94
N GLU A 202 12.20 0.57 12.65
CA GLU A 202 13.21 0.28 13.67
C GLU A 202 13.35 1.39 14.70
N ASP A 203 13.24 2.65 14.29
CA ASP A 203 13.27 3.80 15.19
C ASP A 203 12.00 3.85 16.06
N ALA A 204 10.83 3.58 15.47
CA ALA A 204 9.56 3.49 16.18
C ALA A 204 9.57 2.39 17.24
N ALA A 205 10.13 1.22 16.92
CA ALA A 205 10.18 0.06 17.82
C ALA A 205 11.08 0.29 19.05
N GLN A 206 12.06 1.21 18.98
CA GLN A 206 12.93 1.51 20.13
C GLN A 206 12.18 2.19 21.28
N SER A 207 11.15 2.99 20.98
CA SER A 207 10.37 3.70 21.99
C SER A 207 8.99 3.09 22.22
N ARG A 208 8.45 2.35 21.24
CA ARG A 208 7.11 1.74 21.30
C ARG A 208 7.18 0.23 21.08
N LYS A 209 7.12 -0.51 22.18
CA LYS A 209 7.18 -1.99 22.20
C LYS A 209 6.08 -2.65 21.37
N ASP A 210 4.92 -2.00 21.27
CA ASP A 210 3.75 -2.51 20.56
C ASP A 210 3.86 -2.41 19.03
N VAL A 211 4.85 -1.70 18.47
CA VAL A 211 5.03 -1.57 17.01
C VAL A 211 5.14 -2.94 16.34
N CYS A 212 5.99 -3.81 16.90
CA CYS A 212 6.25 -5.13 16.36
C CYS A 212 5.02 -6.04 16.45
N PHE A 213 4.42 -6.15 17.64
CA PHE A 213 3.23 -6.98 17.82
C PHE A 213 2.06 -6.43 17.00
N GLY A 214 1.86 -5.13 17.00
CA GLY A 214 0.83 -4.44 16.23
C GLY A 214 0.98 -4.56 14.71
N CYS A 215 2.09 -5.07 14.16
CA CYS A 215 2.19 -5.43 12.76
C CYS A 215 2.22 -6.95 12.53
N HIS A 216 2.80 -7.73 13.45
CA HIS A 216 3.04 -9.17 13.22
C HIS A 216 1.99 -10.10 13.82
N GLY A 217 1.19 -9.67 14.81
CA GLY A 217 0.20 -10.54 15.48
C GLY A 217 -1.06 -9.83 15.97
N GLY A 218 -0.97 -8.55 16.32
CA GLY A 218 -2.08 -7.71 16.71
C GLY A 218 -3.09 -7.42 15.59
N ARG A 219 -2.76 -7.78 14.34
CA ARG A 219 -3.62 -7.58 13.15
C ARG A 219 -3.87 -8.86 12.37
N ALA A 220 -3.76 -10.02 13.01
CA ALA A 220 -4.02 -11.31 12.38
C ALA A 220 -5.53 -11.47 12.07
N TRP A 221 -6.02 -10.82 11.02
CA TRP A 221 -7.40 -10.96 10.54
C TRP A 221 -7.61 -12.27 9.79
N TYR A 222 -6.51 -12.88 9.32
CA TYR A 222 -6.51 -14.17 8.66
C TYR A 222 -5.80 -15.19 9.55
N ASP A 223 -6.42 -16.35 9.71
CA ASP A 223 -5.81 -17.53 10.37
C ASP A 223 -4.69 -18.17 9.52
N ILE A 224 -4.41 -17.61 8.34
CA ILE A 224 -3.43 -18.13 7.41
C ILE A 224 -2.15 -17.30 7.56
N PRO A 225 -0.99 -17.91 7.89
CA PRO A 225 0.27 -17.19 7.91
C PRO A 225 0.71 -16.88 6.48
N PHE A 226 1.37 -15.74 6.29
CA PHE A 226 2.05 -15.45 5.02
C PHE A 226 3.48 -16.02 5.05
N PRO A 227 3.87 -16.86 4.08
CA PRO A 227 5.20 -17.47 4.04
C PRO A 227 6.23 -16.46 3.52
N TYR A 228 6.62 -15.48 4.35
CA TYR A 228 7.62 -14.49 3.96
C TYR A 228 8.91 -15.14 3.45
N PRO A 229 9.55 -14.54 2.42
CA PRO A 229 10.82 -15.02 1.91
C PRO A 229 11.87 -15.15 3.01
N ARG A 230 12.60 -16.26 3.00
CA ARG A 230 13.73 -16.51 3.90
C ARG A 230 15.03 -16.20 3.17
N HIS A 231 15.50 -14.98 3.34
CA HIS A 231 16.84 -14.60 2.94
C HIS A 231 17.88 -15.30 3.84
N ALA A 232 19.02 -15.68 3.26
CA ALA A 232 20.15 -16.16 4.05
C ALA A 232 20.70 -15.01 4.91
N TRP A 233 21.08 -15.32 6.15
CA TRP A 233 21.78 -14.37 7.02
C TRP A 233 23.19 -14.88 7.35
N PRO A 234 24.16 -14.00 7.69
CA PRO A 234 25.58 -14.37 7.77
C PRO A 234 25.93 -15.54 8.71
N SER A 235 25.13 -15.75 9.75
CA SER A 235 25.30 -16.85 10.73
C SER A 235 24.33 -18.02 10.52
N ALA A 236 23.63 -18.09 9.39
CA ALA A 236 22.75 -19.22 9.08
C ALA A 236 23.60 -20.49 8.86
N GLY A 237 23.28 -21.57 9.56
CA GLY A 237 23.87 -22.88 9.30
C GLY A 237 23.55 -23.38 7.89
N PRO A 238 24.31 -24.36 7.37
CA PRO A 238 24.09 -24.91 6.03
C PRO A 238 22.78 -25.69 5.89
N GLU A 239 22.21 -26.13 7.01
CA GLU A 239 20.96 -26.88 7.04
C GLU A 239 19.74 -25.93 6.96
N ILE A 240 18.85 -26.20 6.02
CA ILE A 240 17.57 -25.47 5.87
C ILE A 240 16.52 -26.19 6.73
N PRO A 241 15.94 -25.53 7.76
CA PRO A 241 14.89 -26.14 8.57
C PRO A 241 13.67 -26.55 7.73
N ASP A 242 12.96 -27.60 8.16
CA ASP A 242 11.81 -28.15 7.43
C ASP A 242 10.76 -27.10 7.06
N TRP A 243 10.42 -26.19 7.98
CA TRP A 243 9.45 -25.11 7.76
C TRP A 243 9.89 -24.10 6.67
N ALA A 244 11.18 -24.06 6.34
CA ALA A 244 11.77 -23.11 5.41
C ALA A 244 12.01 -23.70 4.01
N LYS A 245 11.94 -25.03 3.83
CA LYS A 245 12.30 -25.71 2.58
C LYS A 245 11.53 -25.21 1.35
N ASN A 246 10.27 -24.81 1.53
CA ASN A 246 9.39 -24.34 0.46
C ASN A 246 9.20 -22.82 0.44
N ARG A 247 9.99 -22.06 1.23
CA ARG A 247 9.88 -20.61 1.25
C ARG A 247 10.69 -19.98 0.11
N PRO A 248 10.19 -18.91 -0.53
CA PRO A 248 11.00 -18.11 -1.44
C PRO A 248 12.27 -17.61 -0.75
N THR A 249 13.36 -17.46 -1.48
CA THR A 249 14.61 -16.88 -0.96
C THR A 249 14.70 -15.37 -1.20
N GLU A 250 13.78 -14.83 -2.00
CA GLU A 250 13.73 -13.42 -2.40
C GLU A 250 12.28 -12.92 -2.39
N SER A 251 12.10 -11.63 -2.15
CA SER A 251 10.82 -10.95 -2.34
C SER A 251 10.46 -10.87 -3.82
N THR A 252 9.16 -10.84 -4.13
CA THR A 252 8.68 -10.61 -5.50
C THR A 252 9.31 -9.35 -6.08
N ALA A 253 9.75 -9.40 -7.35
CA ALA A 253 10.49 -8.31 -8.01
C ALA A 253 9.85 -6.92 -7.84
N ARG A 254 8.50 -6.85 -7.91
CA ARG A 254 7.75 -5.58 -7.75
C ARG A 254 7.83 -4.95 -6.35
N PHE A 255 8.29 -5.71 -5.35
CA PHE A 255 8.41 -5.28 -3.96
C PHE A 255 9.84 -5.08 -3.51
N LEU A 256 10.81 -5.37 -4.37
CA LEU A 256 12.20 -5.10 -4.05
C LEU A 256 12.36 -3.61 -3.76
N ALA A 257 12.96 -3.30 -2.62
CA ALA A 257 13.37 -1.94 -2.33
C ALA A 257 14.32 -1.48 -3.45
N THR A 258 14.11 -0.26 -3.96
CA THR A 258 15.08 0.33 -4.89
C THR A 258 16.41 0.46 -4.14
N PRO A 259 17.54 0.00 -4.70
CA PRO A 259 18.83 0.20 -4.05
C PRO A 259 19.03 1.70 -3.81
N ASN A 260 19.26 2.07 -2.55
CA ASN A 260 19.71 3.41 -2.16
C ASN A 260 21.09 3.71 -2.74
#